data_AF-A0A351FIQ0-F1
#
_entry.id   AF-A0A351FIQ0-F1
#
_cell.length_a   1.000
_cell.length_b   1.000
_cell.length_c   1.000
_cell.angle_alpha   90.00
_cell.angle_beta   90.00
_cell.angle_gamma   90.00
#
_symmetry.space_group_name_H-M   'P 1'
#
loop_
_entity.id
_entity.type
_entity.pdbx_description
1 polymer ?
#
loop_
_entity_poly.entity_id
_entity_poly.type
_entity_poly.pdbx_seq_one_letter_code
_entity_poly.pdbx_strand_id
1 'polypeptide(L)'
;MNAQESEASITRPVRHTGFLTLLAVGLSLPATIEAQERSSVSARPSDEGAPLRAFELSGNLEINLDGRIDEAAWQRATPISDFTQQEPVQGNEPSEPTEIRVVFDEDHLYIGAIVYDDPQQILAFQRERDASLGTDDRFMWILDTFLDGRTGYFFEINAAGLMGDGVITGGGGR
;
A
#
# COMPACT_ATOMS: atom_id res chain seq x y z
N MET A 1 35.86 20.31 67.15
CA MET A 1 35.16 20.18 65.85
C MET A 1 33.70 20.55 66.08
N ASN A 2 33.33 21.83 65.98
CA ASN A 2 32.91 22.57 64.76
C ASN A 2 31.74 21.86 64.06
N ALA A 3 30.50 22.32 64.24
CA ALA A 3 29.82 23.45 63.57
C ALA A 3 29.05 22.95 62.32
N GLN A 4 27.83 23.35 61.97
CA GLN A 4 26.91 24.40 62.44
C GLN A 4 25.54 24.10 61.80
N GLU A 5 24.46 24.25 62.56
CA GLU A 5 23.12 24.51 62.02
C GLU A 5 23.06 25.95 61.49
N SER A 6 22.24 26.20 60.46
CA SER A 6 21.85 27.57 60.09
C SER A 6 20.50 27.56 59.35
N GLU A 7 19.45 27.93 60.07
CA GLU A 7 18.26 28.57 59.49
C GLU A 7 18.63 29.97 58.95
N ALA A 8 17.93 30.44 57.92
CA ALA A 8 17.68 31.87 57.72
C ALA A 8 16.52 32.09 56.74
N SER A 9 15.35 32.38 57.32
CA SER A 9 14.21 33.03 56.68
C SER A 9 14.50 34.53 56.55
N ILE A 10 14.25 35.13 55.37
CA ILE A 10 14.15 36.59 55.23
C ILE A 10 12.91 36.96 54.40
N THR A 11 12.20 37.92 54.95
CA THR A 11 10.80 38.28 54.70
C THR A 11 10.72 39.73 54.24
N ARG A 12 9.90 40.01 53.20
CA ARG A 12 9.12 41.28 52.92
C ARG A 12 9.89 42.57 52.55
N PRO A 13 9.33 43.46 51.70
CA PRO A 13 8.08 44.18 52.00
C PRO A 13 7.06 44.35 50.87
N VAL A 14 5.80 44.43 51.31
CA VAL A 14 4.65 44.98 50.58
C VAL A 14 4.61 46.49 50.82
N ARG A 15 4.32 47.27 49.78
CA ARG A 15 3.76 48.62 49.93
C ARG A 15 2.56 48.78 49.00
N HIS A 16 1.39 48.98 49.62
CA HIS A 16 0.14 49.41 48.98
C HIS A 16 0.21 50.88 48.60
N THR A 17 -0.48 51.28 47.52
CA THR A 17 -1.39 52.45 47.45
C THR A 17 -1.96 52.58 46.03
N GLY A 18 -3.27 52.78 45.91
CA GLY A 18 -3.86 53.49 44.76
C GLY A 18 -4.96 52.72 44.01
N PHE A 19 -6.21 52.96 44.40
CA PHE A 19 -7.41 52.64 43.63
C PHE A 19 -7.68 53.80 42.66
N LEU A 20 -7.82 53.54 41.35
CA LEU A 20 -8.51 54.45 40.44
C LEU A 20 -9.16 53.66 39.30
N THR A 21 -10.49 53.68 39.29
CA THR A 21 -11.34 53.21 38.20
C THR A 21 -11.11 54.08 36.96
N LEU A 22 -10.86 53.48 35.78
CA LEU A 22 -11.21 54.14 34.53
C LEU A 22 -11.60 53.13 33.45
N LEU A 23 -12.72 53.46 32.83
CA LEU A 23 -13.44 52.81 31.74
C LEU A 23 -12.66 52.91 30.42
N ALA A 24 -12.56 51.82 29.66
CA ALA A 24 -12.32 51.83 28.20
C ALA A 24 -12.87 50.50 27.64
N VAL A 25 -14.13 50.49 27.17
CA VAL A 25 -14.51 50.63 25.75
C VAL A 25 -13.76 49.66 24.85
N GLY A 26 -14.50 48.67 24.37
CA GLY A 26 -13.98 47.58 23.56
C GLY A 26 -13.48 48.01 22.19
N LEU A 27 -12.62 47.16 21.66
CA LEU A 27 -12.41 46.99 20.23
C LEU A 27 -12.29 45.47 20.00
N SER A 28 -13.39 44.82 19.65
CA SER A 28 -13.31 43.47 19.10
C SER A 28 -12.67 43.58 17.73
N LEU A 29 -11.42 43.14 17.60
CA LEU A 29 -10.82 42.93 16.29
C LEU A 29 -11.61 41.79 15.61
N PRO A 30 -12.11 41.96 14.37
CA PRO A 30 -12.55 40.81 13.62
C PRO A 30 -11.32 39.94 13.36
N ALA A 31 -11.29 38.74 13.93
CA ALA A 31 -10.39 37.71 13.46
C ALA A 31 -10.83 37.38 12.03
N THR A 32 -10.12 37.90 11.04
CA THR A 32 -10.24 37.43 9.67
C THR A 32 -9.77 35.98 9.68
N ILE A 33 -10.73 35.04 9.60
CA ILE A 33 -10.41 33.66 9.27
C ILE A 33 -9.96 33.70 7.81
N GLU A 34 -8.65 33.78 7.60
CA GLU A 34 -8.07 33.44 6.31
C GLU A 34 -8.33 31.94 6.12
N ALA A 35 -9.31 31.63 5.27
CA ALA A 35 -9.52 30.29 4.79
C ALA A 35 -8.22 29.87 4.09
N GLN A 36 -7.42 29.06 4.80
CA GLN A 36 -6.22 28.47 4.24
C GLN A 36 -6.67 27.65 3.03
N GLU A 37 -6.38 28.15 1.82
CA GLU A 37 -6.55 27.38 0.59
C GLU A 37 -5.82 26.06 0.82
N ARG A 38 -6.59 24.97 0.97
CA ARG A 38 -6.03 23.63 0.87
C ARG A 38 -5.36 23.61 -0.49
N SER A 39 -4.03 23.58 -0.48
CA SER A 39 -3.25 23.25 -1.66
C SER A 39 -3.93 22.06 -2.29
N SER A 40 -4.50 22.26 -3.48
CA SER A 40 -4.99 21.17 -4.29
C SER A 40 -3.83 20.19 -4.35
N VAL A 41 -4.04 18.99 -3.80
CA VAL A 41 -3.15 17.87 -4.05
C VAL A 41 -3.15 17.78 -5.56
N SER A 42 -2.07 18.26 -6.17
CA SER A 42 -1.81 18.09 -7.59
C SER A 42 -2.01 16.61 -7.80
N ALA A 43 -3.09 16.24 -8.52
CA ALA A 43 -3.26 14.88 -8.97
C ALA A 43 -1.91 14.52 -9.61
N ARG A 44 -1.25 13.50 -9.05
CA ARG A 44 -0.08 12.93 -9.70
C ARG A 44 -0.51 12.68 -11.15
N PRO A 45 0.31 13.04 -12.16
CA PRO A 45 0.01 12.63 -13.52
C PRO A 45 -0.35 11.15 -13.43
N SER A 46 -1.58 10.81 -13.84
CA SER A 46 -1.95 9.41 -13.95
C SER A 46 -0.89 8.82 -14.85
N ASP A 47 -0.07 7.95 -14.28
CA ASP A 47 0.80 7.06 -15.01
C ASP A 47 -0.17 6.14 -15.77
N GLU A 48 -0.78 6.66 -16.83
CA GLU A 48 -1.66 5.91 -17.71
C GLU A 48 -0.76 5.04 -18.56
N GLY A 49 -0.08 4.10 -17.90
CA GLY A 49 0.39 2.89 -18.52
C GLY A 49 -0.75 2.32 -19.35
N ALA A 50 -0.42 1.79 -20.52
CA ALA A 50 -1.42 1.26 -21.43
C ALA A 50 -2.35 0.29 -20.69
N PRO A 51 -3.67 0.34 -20.90
CA PRO A 51 -4.59 -0.54 -20.20
C PRO A 51 -4.22 -2.00 -20.48
N LEU A 52 -4.12 -2.79 -19.40
CA LEU A 52 -3.93 -4.23 -19.47
C LEU A 52 -5.09 -4.85 -20.28
N ARG A 53 -4.75 -5.75 -21.21
CA ARG A 53 -5.74 -6.42 -22.07
C ARG A 53 -5.89 -7.89 -21.65
N ALA A 54 -7.08 -8.24 -21.19
CA ALA A 54 -7.47 -9.63 -20.99
C ALA A 54 -8.08 -10.22 -22.29
N PHE A 55 -7.87 -11.52 -22.51
CA PHE A 55 -8.46 -12.25 -23.64
C PHE A 55 -9.74 -12.96 -23.21
N GLU A 56 -10.82 -12.78 -23.96
CA GLU A 56 -12.09 -13.45 -23.71
C GLU A 56 -12.04 -14.90 -24.21
N LEU A 57 -12.17 -15.85 -23.28
CA LEU A 57 -12.30 -17.28 -23.54
C LEU A 57 -13.68 -17.52 -24.18
N SER A 58 -13.69 -17.77 -25.48
CA SER A 58 -14.91 -17.90 -26.26
C SER A 58 -14.88 -19.13 -27.17
N GLY A 59 -16.07 -19.60 -27.53
CA GLY A 59 -16.25 -20.74 -28.43
C GLY A 59 -15.87 -22.07 -27.79
N ASN A 60 -14.92 -22.77 -28.41
CA ASN A 60 -14.45 -24.11 -28.00
C ASN A 60 -13.04 -24.08 -27.41
N LEU A 61 -12.56 -22.92 -26.98
CA LEU A 61 -11.30 -22.80 -26.25
C LEU A 61 -11.53 -23.21 -24.80
N GLU A 62 -10.57 -23.95 -24.24
CA GLU A 62 -10.59 -24.41 -22.86
C GLU A 62 -9.24 -24.09 -22.20
N ILE A 63 -9.26 -23.94 -20.88
CA ILE A 63 -8.08 -23.78 -20.03
C ILE A 63 -8.05 -24.95 -19.05
N ASN A 64 -6.96 -25.72 -19.02
CA ASN A 64 -6.75 -26.70 -17.96
C ASN A 64 -5.89 -26.07 -16.87
N LEU A 65 -6.31 -26.19 -15.61
CA LEU A 65 -5.55 -25.66 -14.47
C LEU A 65 -4.48 -26.67 -14.02
N ASP A 66 -3.50 -26.92 -14.89
CA ASP A 66 -2.38 -27.84 -14.62
C ASP A 66 -1.03 -27.12 -14.37
N GLY A 67 -1.05 -25.78 -14.39
CA GLY A 67 0.13 -24.93 -14.20
C GLY A 67 0.96 -24.69 -15.46
N ARG A 68 0.49 -25.13 -16.63
CA ARG A 68 1.14 -24.89 -17.92
C ARG A 68 0.44 -23.75 -18.68
N ILE A 69 1.20 -23.07 -19.54
CA ILE A 69 0.72 -21.95 -20.36
C ILE A 69 0.90 -22.33 -21.83
N ASP A 70 0.27 -23.43 -22.25
CA ASP A 70 0.43 -23.99 -23.59
C ASP A 70 -0.88 -24.05 -24.41
N GLU A 71 -2.05 -23.85 -23.80
CA GLU A 71 -3.31 -23.79 -24.52
C GLU A 71 -3.43 -22.60 -25.50
N ALA A 72 -4.25 -22.77 -26.53
CA ALA A 72 -4.44 -21.77 -27.58
C ALA A 72 -4.99 -20.42 -27.06
N ALA A 73 -5.78 -20.43 -25.98
CA ALA A 73 -6.24 -19.20 -25.34
C ALA A 73 -5.08 -18.39 -24.75
N TRP A 74 -4.12 -19.06 -24.09
CA TRP A 74 -2.92 -18.39 -23.59
C TRP A 74 -2.04 -17.82 -24.69
N GLN A 75 -1.92 -18.49 -25.83
CA GLN A 75 -1.12 -18.00 -26.95
C GLN A 75 -1.76 -16.80 -27.65
N ARG A 76 -3.06 -16.55 -27.44
CA ARG A 76 -3.80 -15.40 -27.98
C ARG A 76 -3.88 -14.23 -27.01
N ALA A 77 -3.73 -14.50 -25.71
CA ALA A 77 -3.67 -13.46 -24.70
C ALA A 77 -2.38 -12.65 -24.85
N THR A 78 -2.50 -11.32 -24.86
CA THR A 78 -1.34 -10.43 -24.94
C THR A 78 -0.53 -10.57 -23.65
N PRO A 79 0.78 -10.88 -23.73
CA PRO A 79 1.62 -10.94 -22.54
C PRO A 79 1.86 -9.53 -21.99
N ILE A 80 1.82 -9.43 -20.67
CA ILE A 80 2.22 -8.28 -19.87
C ILE A 80 3.62 -8.59 -19.35
N SER A 81 4.58 -7.73 -19.66
CA SER A 81 5.99 -7.96 -19.31
C SER A 81 6.74 -6.67 -18.97
N ASP A 82 6.07 -5.53 -19.01
CA ASP A 82 6.58 -4.18 -18.75
C ASP A 82 6.50 -3.83 -17.26
N PHE A 83 6.88 -4.77 -16.41
CA PHE A 83 6.98 -4.54 -14.97
C PHE A 83 8.18 -3.66 -14.63
N THR A 84 8.10 -2.99 -13.48
CA THR A 84 9.20 -2.21 -12.93
C THR A 84 9.59 -2.75 -11.57
N GLN A 85 10.87 -2.63 -11.24
CA GLN A 85 11.37 -3.06 -9.96
C GLN A 85 10.87 -2.11 -8.85
N GLN A 86 10.36 -2.67 -7.75
CA GLN A 86 10.03 -1.89 -6.55
C GLN A 86 11.23 -1.82 -5.60
N GLU A 87 11.89 -2.94 -5.39
CA GLU A 87 13.07 -3.09 -4.53
C GLU A 87 14.13 -3.96 -5.24
N PRO A 88 15.43 -3.73 -4.99
CA PRO A 88 16.00 -2.74 -4.06
C PRO A 88 16.10 -1.32 -4.65
N VAL A 89 16.02 -1.19 -5.98
CA VAL A 89 16.10 0.11 -6.67
C VAL A 89 14.81 0.33 -7.46
N GLN A 90 13.98 1.22 -6.93
CA GLN A 90 12.67 1.51 -7.51
C GLN A 90 12.77 2.09 -8.93
N GLY A 91 11.94 1.58 -9.84
CA GLY A 91 11.79 2.06 -11.22
C GLY A 91 12.81 1.49 -12.21
N ASN A 92 13.77 0.68 -11.75
CA ASN A 92 14.68 -0.04 -12.65
C ASN A 92 13.96 -1.16 -13.41
N GLU A 93 14.64 -1.70 -14.44
CA GLU A 93 14.26 -2.97 -15.03
C GLU A 93 14.20 -4.06 -13.94
N PRO A 94 13.20 -4.96 -13.96
CA PRO A 94 13.14 -6.09 -13.04
C PRO A 94 14.41 -6.94 -13.12
N SER A 95 14.95 -7.35 -11.96
CA SER A 95 16.08 -8.29 -11.91
C SER A 95 15.72 -9.64 -12.52
N GLU A 96 14.48 -10.05 -12.29
CA GLU A 96 13.91 -11.28 -12.82
C GLU A 96 12.76 -10.96 -13.79
N PRO A 97 12.84 -11.42 -15.05
CA PRO A 97 11.74 -11.26 -15.99
C PRO A 97 10.46 -11.90 -15.46
N THR A 98 9.33 -11.29 -15.75
CA THR A 98 8.02 -11.85 -15.43
C THR A 98 7.09 -11.62 -16.61
N GLU A 99 6.31 -12.64 -16.95
CA GLU A 99 5.28 -12.56 -17.96
C GLU A 99 3.93 -12.94 -17.36
N ILE A 100 2.93 -12.09 -17.50
CA ILE A 100 1.56 -12.36 -17.06
C ILE A 100 0.65 -12.37 -18.27
N ARG A 101 -0.30 -13.30 -18.30
CA ARG A 101 -1.39 -13.35 -19.27
C ARG A 101 -2.71 -13.44 -18.53
N VAL A 102 -3.71 -12.72 -19.00
CA VAL A 102 -5.04 -12.70 -18.40
C VAL A 102 -6.06 -13.18 -19.43
N VAL A 103 -6.81 -14.19 -19.05
CA VAL A 103 -7.93 -14.76 -19.82
C VAL A 103 -9.17 -14.72 -18.94
N PHE A 104 -10.36 -14.56 -19.49
CA PHE A 104 -11.60 -14.57 -18.70
C PHE A 104 -12.77 -15.15 -19.49
N ASP A 105 -13.76 -15.67 -18.78
CA ASP A 105 -15.10 -15.98 -19.31
C ASP A 105 -16.17 -15.30 -18.43
N GLU A 106 -17.45 -15.68 -18.59
CA GLU A 106 -18.56 -15.11 -17.82
C GLU A 106 -18.44 -15.37 -16.31
N ASP A 107 -17.78 -16.46 -15.92
CA ASP A 107 -17.76 -16.97 -14.54
C ASP A 107 -16.36 -16.89 -13.89
N HIS A 108 -15.28 -16.82 -14.68
CA HIS A 108 -13.91 -16.99 -14.21
C HIS A 108 -12.94 -15.95 -14.78
N LEU A 109 -11.96 -15.58 -13.94
CA LEU A 109 -10.75 -14.86 -14.31
C LEU A 109 -9.56 -15.82 -14.17
N TYR A 110 -8.86 -16.07 -15.28
CA TYR A 110 -7.67 -16.91 -15.33
C TYR A 110 -6.43 -16.02 -15.43
N ILE A 111 -5.47 -16.25 -14.54
CA ILE A 111 -4.19 -15.54 -14.51
C ILE A 111 -3.08 -16.57 -14.69
N GLY A 112 -2.39 -16.49 -15.81
CA GLY A 112 -1.17 -17.24 -16.07
C GLY A 112 0.03 -16.37 -15.78
N ALA A 113 0.95 -16.82 -14.94
CA ALA A 113 2.18 -16.11 -14.61
C ALA A 113 3.40 -17.01 -14.85
N ILE A 114 4.38 -16.48 -15.58
CA ILE A 114 5.71 -17.07 -15.72
C ILE A 114 6.67 -16.12 -15.02
N VAL A 115 7.16 -16.52 -13.86
CA VAL A 115 8.18 -15.80 -13.09
C VAL A 115 9.49 -16.54 -13.29
N TYR A 116 10.47 -15.89 -13.92
CA TYR A 116 11.77 -16.50 -14.20
C TYR A 116 12.68 -16.31 -12.98
N ASP A 117 13.49 -17.32 -12.64
CA ASP A 117 14.50 -17.23 -11.57
C ASP A 117 15.51 -18.40 -11.74
N ASP A 118 16.59 -18.41 -10.96
CA ASP A 118 17.44 -19.58 -10.77
C ASP A 118 16.70 -20.62 -9.91
N PRO A 119 16.41 -21.83 -10.43
CA PRO A 119 15.71 -22.87 -9.68
C PRO A 119 16.38 -23.26 -8.35
N GLN A 120 17.68 -23.00 -8.18
CA GLN A 120 18.39 -23.28 -6.93
C GLN A 120 18.17 -22.21 -5.85
N GLN A 121 17.73 -21.00 -6.22
CA GLN A 121 17.51 -19.89 -5.30
C GLN A 121 16.05 -19.77 -4.85
N ILE A 122 15.11 -20.42 -5.56
CA ILE A 122 13.68 -20.36 -5.23
C ILE A 122 13.41 -20.88 -3.80
N LEU A 123 12.91 -19.99 -2.95
CA LEU A 123 12.52 -20.27 -1.58
C LEU A 123 11.03 -20.65 -1.53
N ALA A 124 10.76 -21.90 -1.14
CA ALA A 124 9.40 -22.39 -0.95
C ALA A 124 9.35 -23.33 0.27
N PHE A 125 9.63 -22.77 1.45
CA PHE A 125 9.73 -23.54 2.69
C PHE A 125 8.38 -23.77 3.33
N GLN A 126 7.42 -22.88 3.11
CA GLN A 126 6.12 -22.96 3.76
C GLN A 126 5.27 -24.08 3.15
N ARG A 127 4.81 -24.98 4.02
CA ARG A 127 3.98 -26.13 3.67
C ARG A 127 2.70 -26.22 4.49
N GLU A 128 2.59 -25.39 5.52
CA GLU A 128 1.40 -25.35 6.37
C GLU A 128 0.31 -24.50 5.71
N ARG A 129 -0.91 -25.03 5.74
CA ARG A 129 -2.10 -24.31 5.28
C ARG A 129 -2.27 -23.03 6.10
N ASP A 130 -2.61 -21.93 5.46
CA ASP A 130 -2.89 -20.63 6.09
C ASP A 130 -1.66 -19.97 6.76
N ALA A 131 -0.46 -20.48 6.53
CA ALA A 131 0.75 -19.87 7.05
C ALA A 131 1.27 -18.76 6.14
N SER A 132 1.90 -17.74 6.74
CA SER A 132 2.41 -16.59 6.00
C SER A 132 3.50 -16.99 5.00
N LEU A 133 3.41 -16.45 3.78
CA LEU A 133 4.42 -16.57 2.73
C LEU A 133 5.51 -15.48 2.79
N GLY A 134 5.63 -14.74 3.90
CA GLY A 134 6.57 -13.61 3.99
C GLY A 134 8.06 -13.96 3.88
N THR A 135 8.42 -15.25 3.94
CA THR A 135 9.79 -15.75 3.80
C THR A 135 10.01 -16.58 2.53
N ASP A 136 8.97 -16.78 1.74
CA ASP A 136 8.99 -17.58 0.51
C ASP A 136 8.93 -16.64 -0.70
N ASP A 137 9.46 -17.11 -1.82
CA ASP A 137 9.21 -16.46 -3.11
C ASP A 137 7.75 -16.70 -3.50
N ARG A 138 7.08 -15.61 -3.86
CA ARG A 138 5.64 -15.62 -4.12
C ARG A 138 5.27 -14.65 -5.23
N PHE A 139 4.26 -15.05 -5.98
CA PHE A 139 3.55 -14.18 -6.90
C PHE A 139 2.26 -13.71 -6.23
N MET A 140 2.04 -12.38 -6.22
CA MET A 140 0.86 -11.76 -5.61
C MET A 140 0.18 -10.83 -6.62
N TRP A 141 -1.14 -10.83 -6.64
CA TRP A 141 -1.94 -9.89 -7.43
C TRP A 141 -3.09 -9.32 -6.61
N ILE A 142 -3.48 -8.10 -6.96
CA ILE A 142 -4.52 -7.34 -6.27
C ILE A 142 -5.59 -6.94 -7.29
N LEU A 143 -6.85 -7.13 -6.91
CA LEU A 143 -8.01 -6.71 -7.69
C LEU A 143 -8.76 -5.61 -6.93
N ASP A 144 -8.79 -4.41 -7.49
CA ASP A 144 -9.71 -3.35 -7.10
C ASP A 144 -10.97 -3.45 -7.96
N THR A 145 -11.97 -4.17 -7.45
CA THR A 145 -13.23 -4.42 -8.18
C THR A 145 -14.18 -3.22 -8.19
N PHE A 146 -13.93 -2.21 -7.36
CA PHE A 146 -14.76 -1.00 -7.26
C PHE A 146 -14.08 0.25 -7.84
N LEU A 147 -12.80 0.14 -8.23
CA LEU A 147 -11.96 1.22 -8.76
C LEU A 147 -11.91 2.42 -7.81
N ASP A 148 -11.87 2.16 -6.50
CA ASP A 148 -11.82 3.20 -5.47
C ASP A 148 -10.39 3.54 -5.00
N GLY A 149 -9.39 2.74 -5.43
CA GLY A 149 -7.98 2.87 -5.10
C GLY A 149 -7.66 2.68 -3.62
N ARG A 150 -8.58 2.10 -2.84
CA ARG A 150 -8.52 2.02 -1.37
C ARG A 150 -8.87 0.66 -0.83
N THR A 151 -9.73 -0.08 -1.52
CA THR A 151 -10.15 -1.42 -1.18
C THR A 151 -9.79 -2.39 -2.29
N GLY A 152 -9.70 -3.67 -1.96
CA GLY A 152 -9.41 -4.69 -2.95
C GLY A 152 -9.30 -6.07 -2.33
N TYR A 153 -9.14 -7.06 -3.20
CA TYR A 153 -8.81 -8.42 -2.83
C TYR A 153 -7.37 -8.69 -3.25
N PHE A 154 -6.60 -9.37 -2.41
CA PHE A 154 -5.30 -9.89 -2.82
C PHE A 154 -5.33 -11.41 -2.81
N PHE A 155 -4.50 -11.97 -3.67
CA PHE A 155 -4.24 -13.39 -3.77
C PHE A 155 -2.73 -13.57 -3.93
N GLU A 156 -2.20 -14.66 -3.40
CA GLU A 156 -0.79 -15.00 -3.52
C GLU A 156 -0.59 -16.51 -3.65
N ILE A 157 0.49 -16.90 -4.32
CA ILE A 157 0.92 -18.29 -4.45
C ILE A 157 2.44 -18.39 -4.45
N ASN A 158 3.00 -19.41 -3.79
CA ASN A 158 4.43 -19.75 -3.88
C ASN A 158 4.69 -20.91 -4.86
N ALA A 159 5.95 -21.19 -5.16
CA ALA A 159 6.34 -22.27 -6.07
C ALA A 159 5.97 -23.69 -5.56
N ALA A 160 5.64 -23.85 -4.28
CA ALA A 160 5.14 -25.11 -3.71
C ALA A 160 3.61 -25.26 -3.80
N GLY A 161 2.90 -24.27 -4.35
CA GLY A 161 1.45 -24.27 -4.51
C GLY A 161 0.67 -23.89 -3.26
N LEU A 162 1.33 -23.33 -2.24
CA LEU A 162 0.61 -22.74 -1.11
C LEU A 162 -0.06 -21.44 -1.56
N MET A 163 -1.34 -21.31 -1.27
CA MET A 163 -2.16 -20.15 -1.64
C MET A 163 -2.56 -19.36 -0.41
N GLY A 164 -2.63 -18.04 -0.55
CA GLY A 164 -3.18 -17.12 0.43
C GLY A 164 -4.09 -16.09 -0.24
N ASP A 165 -5.07 -15.58 0.48
CA ASP A 165 -5.96 -14.53 0.02
C ASP A 165 -6.39 -13.61 1.18
N GLY A 166 -6.93 -12.44 0.82
CA GLY A 166 -7.51 -11.56 1.81
C GLY A 166 -8.07 -10.27 1.23
N VAL A 167 -8.57 -9.41 2.14
CA VAL A 167 -9.21 -8.14 1.80
C VAL A 167 -8.33 -6.98 2.23
N ILE A 168 -8.03 -6.08 1.29
CA ILE A 168 -7.47 -4.77 1.54
C ILE A 168 -8.62 -3.83 1.89
N THR A 169 -8.56 -3.25 3.10
CA THR A 169 -9.56 -2.29 3.56
C THR A 169 -8.95 -0.89 3.64
N GLY A 170 -9.72 0.10 3.20
CA GLY A 170 -9.30 1.50 3.13
C GLY A 170 -9.25 2.21 4.48
N GLY A 171 -8.57 1.62 5.47
CA GLY A 171 -8.33 2.22 6.78
C GLY A 171 -8.29 1.20 7.92
N GLY A 172 -7.11 1.01 8.51
CA GLY A 172 -6.97 0.16 9.70
C GLY A 172 -5.55 -0.02 10.19
N GLY A 173 -4.77 1.07 10.34
CA GLY A 173 -3.60 1.01 11.22
C GLY A 173 -4.06 0.71 12.63
N ARG A 174 -3.79 -0.51 13.10
CA ARG A 174 -3.58 -0.87 14.50
C ARG A 174 -2.61 -2.04 14.56
#